data_AF-A0A7W3N3L2-F1
#
_entry.id   AF-A0A7W3N3L2-F1
#
_cell.length_a   1.000
_cell.length_b   1.000
_cell.length_c   1.000
_cell.angle_alpha   90.00
_cell.angle_beta   90.00
_cell.angle_gamma   90.00
#
_symmetry.space_group_name_H-M   'P 1'
#
loop_
_entity.id
_entity.type
_entity.pdbx_description
1 polymer ?
#
loop_
_entity_poly.entity_id
_entity_poly.type
_entity_poly.pdbx_seq_one_letter_code
_entity_poly.pdbx_strand_id
1 'polypeptide(L)'
;MTTILAPTKNPRDYVTPEIWDREIALLTRDNPFDVVMAERILGQAIAYLITAMNHQGEPLGVGQLVDYGVHALILDTRVYREFCHRHNNGKFLDHIPEIERKCDGTVERTARVIEAEGFEVDWPLWQHDFAKCSPCAPGTNPH
;
A
#
# COMPACT_ATOMS: atom_id res chain seq x y z
N MET A 1 15.67 -4.94 30.26
CA MET A 1 15.45 -3.80 29.35
C MET A 1 14.06 -3.96 28.76
N THR A 2 13.12 -3.10 29.12
CA THR A 2 11.76 -3.13 28.56
C THR A 2 11.80 -2.35 27.25
N THR A 3 11.72 -3.04 26.12
CA THR A 3 11.58 -2.40 24.81
C THR A 3 10.21 -1.73 24.76
N ILE A 4 10.18 -0.41 24.80
CA ILE A 4 8.98 0.35 24.49
C ILE A 4 8.80 0.23 22.99
N LEU A 5 7.81 -0.56 22.54
CA LEU A 5 7.43 -0.59 21.14
C LEU A 5 6.89 0.80 20.77
N ALA A 6 7.46 1.41 19.72
CA ALA A 6 6.92 2.64 19.18
C ALA A 6 5.45 2.40 18.76
N PRO A 7 4.55 3.39 18.93
CA PRO A 7 3.18 3.26 18.45
C PRO A 7 3.17 3.04 16.94
N THR A 8 2.36 2.08 16.50
CA THR A 8 2.17 1.74 15.09
C THR A 8 1.64 2.97 14.32
N LYS A 9 2.25 3.27 13.17
CA LYS A 9 1.80 4.34 12.27
C LYS A 9 0.38 4.01 11.77
N ASN A 10 -0.53 4.98 11.86
CA ASN A 10 -1.88 4.84 11.34
C ASN A 10 -1.99 5.51 9.95
N PRO A 11 -2.37 4.77 8.89
CA PRO A 11 -2.55 5.35 7.55
C PRO A 11 -3.52 6.55 7.51
N ARG A 12 -4.51 6.59 8.40
CA ARG A 12 -5.46 7.72 8.49
C ARG A 12 -4.79 9.04 8.85
N ASP A 13 -3.62 9.02 9.50
CA ASP A 13 -2.90 10.23 9.89
C ASP A 13 -2.21 10.93 8.69
N TYR A 14 -2.16 10.29 7.53
CA TYR A 14 -1.48 10.81 6.33
C TYR A 14 -2.41 11.54 5.36
N VAL A 15 -3.72 11.53 5.63
CA VAL A 15 -4.76 12.23 4.86
C VAL A 15 -5.75 12.90 5.81
N THR A 16 -6.54 13.87 5.33
CA THR A 16 -7.62 14.42 6.16
C THR A 16 -8.82 13.46 6.16
N PRO A 17 -9.73 13.53 7.16
CA PRO A 17 -10.95 12.73 7.16
C PRO A 17 -11.79 12.89 5.89
N GLU A 18 -11.84 14.10 5.33
CA GLU A 18 -12.59 14.38 4.09
C GLU A 18 -11.96 13.70 2.87
N ILE A 19 -10.62 13.61 2.82
CA ILE A 19 -9.92 12.87 1.78
C ILE A 19 -10.15 11.38 1.98
N TRP A 20 -10.07 10.88 3.20
CA TRP A 20 -10.35 9.47 3.50
C TRP A 20 -11.74 9.07 2.99
N ASP A 21 -12.80 9.75 3.43
CA ASP A 21 -14.18 9.45 3.04
C ASP A 21 -14.42 9.57 1.53
N ARG A 22 -13.76 10.55 0.90
CA ARG A 22 -13.80 10.75 -0.55
C ARG A 22 -13.21 9.57 -1.30
N GLU A 23 -12.02 9.11 -0.92
CA GLU A 23 -11.34 8.01 -1.61
C GLU A 23 -12.07 6.67 -1.38
N ILE A 24 -12.70 6.47 -0.22
CA ILE A 24 -13.61 5.34 0.02
C ILE A 24 -14.81 5.37 -0.94
N ALA A 25 -15.43 6.54 -1.12
CA ALA A 25 -16.55 6.69 -2.04
C ALA A 25 -16.14 6.42 -3.50
N LEU A 26 -14.93 6.82 -3.90
CA LEU A 26 -14.39 6.53 -5.24
C LEU A 26 -14.09 5.03 -5.42
N LEU A 27 -13.43 4.40 -4.44
CA LEU A 27 -13.11 2.98 -4.47
C LEU A 27 -14.36 2.11 -4.58
N THR A 28 -15.38 2.40 -3.78
CA THR A 28 -16.66 1.67 -3.77
C THR A 28 -17.52 1.93 -5.02
N ARG A 29 -17.38 3.09 -5.66
CA ARG A 29 -18.04 3.40 -6.95
C ARG A 29 -17.46 2.59 -8.09
N ASP A 30 -16.13 2.49 -8.15
CA ASP A 30 -15.42 1.95 -9.32
C ASP A 30 -15.13 0.44 -9.22
N ASN A 31 -15.30 -0.15 -8.04
CA ASN A 31 -14.95 -1.54 -7.76
C ASN A 31 -16.06 -2.25 -6.98
N PRO A 32 -16.17 -3.60 -7.04
CA PRO A 32 -17.16 -4.37 -6.30
C PRO A 32 -16.78 -4.54 -4.82
N PHE A 33 -16.40 -3.45 -4.15
CA PHE A 33 -16.01 -3.44 -2.74
C PHE A 33 -17.12 -2.78 -1.91
N ASP A 34 -17.36 -3.34 -0.72
CA ASP A 34 -18.08 -2.62 0.31
C ASP A 34 -17.15 -1.61 1.01
N VAL A 35 -17.72 -0.77 1.89
CA VAL A 35 -16.96 0.25 2.62
C VAL A 35 -15.86 -0.39 3.48
N VAL A 36 -16.11 -1.55 4.10
CA VAL A 36 -15.15 -2.22 4.98
C VAL A 36 -13.91 -2.66 4.18
N MET A 37 -14.11 -3.27 3.02
CA MET A 37 -13.01 -3.67 2.13
C MET A 37 -12.28 -2.45 1.56
N ALA A 38 -13.02 -1.40 1.16
CA ALA A 38 -12.42 -0.16 0.67
C ALA A 38 -11.53 0.51 1.74
N GLU A 39 -11.95 0.53 3.00
CA GLU A 39 -11.14 1.08 4.10
C GLU A 39 -9.84 0.32 4.32
N ARG A 40 -9.90 -1.01 4.26
CA ARG A 40 -8.72 -1.87 4.37
C ARG A 40 -7.77 -1.63 3.19
N ILE A 41 -8.28 -1.60 1.96
CA ILE A 41 -7.49 -1.37 0.75
C ILE A 41 -6.84 0.02 0.77
N LEU A 42 -7.60 1.08 1.09
CA LEU A 42 -7.08 2.45 1.14
C LEU A 42 -5.98 2.59 2.20
N GLY A 43 -6.17 1.99 3.38
CA GLY A 43 -5.15 2.00 4.43
C GLY A 43 -3.84 1.37 3.99
N GLN A 44 -3.89 0.19 3.35
CA GLN A 44 -2.69 -0.48 2.85
C GLN A 44 -2.05 0.26 1.66
N ALA A 45 -2.84 0.92 0.80
CA ALA A 45 -2.31 1.74 -0.29
C ALA A 45 -1.56 2.98 0.22
N ILE A 46 -2.09 3.68 1.23
CA ILE A 46 -1.41 4.81 1.86
C ILE A 46 -0.12 4.34 2.54
N ALA A 47 -0.16 3.23 3.29
CA ALA A 47 1.04 2.66 3.91
C ALA A 47 2.13 2.35 2.85
N TYR A 48 1.74 1.70 1.75
CA TYR A 48 2.66 1.44 0.63
C TYR A 48 3.25 2.71 0.03
N LEU A 49 2.43 3.74 -0.25
CA LEU A 49 2.93 4.97 -0.87
C LEU A 49 3.93 5.71 0.03
N ILE A 50 3.66 5.79 1.34
CA ILE A 50 4.60 6.38 2.30
C ILE A 50 5.90 5.56 2.34
N THR A 51 5.80 4.23 2.41
CA THR A 51 6.99 3.37 2.37
C THR A 51 7.77 3.54 1.07
N ALA A 52 7.10 3.59 -0.10
CA ALA A 52 7.76 3.78 -1.38
C ALA A 52 8.45 5.15 -1.51
N MET A 53 7.89 6.20 -0.90
CA MET A 53 8.53 7.51 -0.82
C MET A 53 9.77 7.49 0.08
N ASN A 54 9.75 6.74 1.19
CA ASN A 54 10.88 6.60 2.11
C ASN A 54 12.00 5.71 1.57
N HIS A 55 11.68 4.75 0.71
CA HIS A 55 12.59 3.73 0.17
C HIS A 55 12.81 3.89 -1.35
N GLN A 56 13.05 5.12 -1.81
CA GLN A 56 13.27 5.39 -3.23
C GLN A 56 14.44 4.59 -3.81
N GLY A 57 14.19 3.87 -4.90
CA GLY A 57 15.18 3.05 -5.60
C GLY A 57 15.17 1.57 -5.21
N GLU A 58 14.43 1.19 -4.18
CA GLU A 58 14.22 -0.22 -3.85
C GLU A 58 13.13 -0.85 -4.74
N PRO A 59 13.25 -2.15 -5.09
CA PRO A 59 12.26 -2.85 -5.89
C PRO A 59 11.02 -3.19 -5.05
N LEU A 60 10.18 -2.19 -4.83
CA LEU A 60 8.90 -2.33 -4.12
C LEU A 60 7.73 -2.49 -5.10
N GLY A 61 6.71 -3.24 -4.68
CA GLY A 61 5.54 -3.48 -5.50
C GLY A 61 4.34 -3.99 -4.70
N VAL A 62 3.15 -3.75 -5.25
CA VAL A 62 1.87 -4.11 -4.62
C VAL A 62 1.20 -5.28 -5.32
N GLY A 63 0.43 -6.05 -4.55
CA GLY A 63 -0.53 -7.01 -5.06
C GLY A 63 -1.75 -6.33 -5.67
N GLN A 64 -2.54 -7.07 -6.44
CA GLN A 64 -3.73 -6.62 -7.16
C GLN A 64 -4.71 -5.87 -6.26
N LEU A 65 -5.01 -6.41 -5.07
CA LEU A 65 -6.02 -5.81 -4.18
C LEU A 65 -5.58 -4.43 -3.65
N VAL A 66 -4.33 -4.31 -3.21
CA VAL A 66 -3.78 -3.05 -2.70
C VAL A 66 -3.60 -2.04 -3.84
N ASP A 67 -3.26 -2.50 -5.04
CA ASP A 67 -3.08 -1.64 -6.21
C ASP A 67 -4.36 -0.91 -6.62
N TYR A 68 -5.56 -1.44 -6.35
CA TYR A 68 -6.81 -0.69 -6.53
C TYR A 68 -6.84 0.60 -5.69
N GLY A 69 -6.35 0.55 -4.44
CA GLY A 69 -6.24 1.73 -3.59
C GLY A 69 -5.21 2.73 -4.08
N VAL A 70 -4.07 2.24 -4.58
CA VAL A 70 -3.03 3.08 -5.20
C VAL A 70 -3.59 3.78 -6.43
N HIS A 71 -4.32 3.05 -7.29
CA HIS A 71 -4.92 3.62 -8.50
C HIS A 71 -6.01 4.64 -8.17
N ALA A 72 -6.85 4.39 -7.15
CA ALA A 72 -7.86 5.34 -6.72
C ALA A 72 -7.24 6.69 -6.34
N LEU A 73 -6.19 6.69 -5.50
CA LEU A 73 -5.46 7.90 -5.15
C LEU A 73 -4.88 8.59 -6.39
N ILE A 74 -4.20 7.86 -7.28
CA ILE A 74 -3.58 8.42 -8.50
C ILE A 74 -4.63 9.05 -9.41
N LEU A 75 -5.80 8.43 -9.56
CA LEU A 75 -6.89 8.94 -10.40
C LEU A 75 -7.49 10.24 -9.84
N ASP A 76 -7.52 10.44 -8.52
CA ASP A 76 -7.69 11.77 -7.93
C ASP A 76 -6.37 12.56 -7.97
N THR A 77 -5.99 12.96 -9.18
CA THR A 77 -4.69 13.59 -9.47
C THR A 77 -4.36 14.80 -8.60
N ARG A 78 -5.37 15.53 -8.10
CA ARG A 78 -5.17 16.66 -7.18
C ARG A 78 -4.79 16.16 -5.80
N VAL A 79 -5.52 15.17 -5.27
CA VAL A 79 -5.19 14.53 -3.98
C VAL A 79 -3.82 13.89 -4.04
N TYR A 80 -3.52 13.10 -5.08
CA TYR A 80 -2.23 12.42 -5.20
C TYR A 80 -1.04 13.37 -5.30
N ARG A 81 -1.16 14.45 -6.08
CA ARG A 81 -0.11 15.46 -6.21
C ARG A 81 0.20 16.12 -4.86
N GLU A 82 -0.84 16.51 -4.12
CA GLU A 82 -0.68 17.13 -2.80
C GLU A 82 -0.12 16.13 -1.77
N PHE A 83 -0.60 14.88 -1.82
CA PHE A 83 -0.09 13.80 -0.97
C PHE A 83 1.41 13.58 -1.18
N CYS A 84 1.86 13.45 -2.44
CA CYS A 84 3.27 13.36 -2.78
C CYS A 84 4.04 14.60 -2.33
N HIS A 85 3.52 15.80 -2.60
CA HIS A 85 4.19 17.04 -2.22
C HIS A 85 4.47 17.09 -0.71
N ARG A 86 3.47 16.71 0.10
CA ARG A 86 3.55 16.70 1.55
C ARG A 86 4.50 15.66 2.10
N HIS A 87 4.47 14.43 1.58
CA HIS A 87 5.13 13.28 2.19
C HIS A 87 6.43 12.85 1.49
N ASN A 88 6.73 13.41 0.31
CA ASN A 88 7.91 13.06 -0.49
C ASN A 88 8.84 14.27 -0.72
N ASN A 89 9.00 15.13 0.30
CA ASN A 89 9.83 16.33 0.24
C ASN A 89 9.57 17.20 -1.02
N GLY A 90 8.29 17.36 -1.38
CA GLY A 90 7.88 18.13 -2.55
C GLY A 90 8.01 17.42 -3.90
N LYS A 91 8.54 16.20 -3.97
CA LYS A 91 8.70 15.42 -5.20
C LYS A 91 7.42 14.65 -5.54
N PHE A 92 7.25 14.32 -6.82
CA PHE A 92 6.19 13.43 -7.28
C PHE A 92 6.68 11.99 -7.30
N LEU A 93 5.87 11.03 -6.85
CA LEU A 93 6.16 9.61 -7.00
C LEU A 93 5.50 9.11 -8.29
N ASP A 94 6.31 8.81 -9.30
CA ASP A 94 5.82 8.23 -10.54
C ASP A 94 5.36 6.78 -10.31
N HIS A 95 4.15 6.48 -10.76
CA HIS A 95 3.66 5.10 -10.82
C HIS A 95 3.89 4.55 -12.22
N ILE A 96 4.71 3.51 -12.32
CA ILE A 96 5.05 2.85 -13.57
C ILE A 96 4.48 1.42 -13.50
N PRO A 97 3.23 1.21 -13.96
CA PRO A 97 2.62 -0.11 -13.87
C PRO A 97 3.34 -1.08 -14.81
N GLU A 98 3.63 -2.28 -14.30
CA GLU A 98 4.11 -3.37 -15.14
C GLU A 98 2.98 -3.92 -16.01
N ILE A 99 3.30 -4.24 -17.26
CA ILE A 99 2.33 -4.83 -18.20
C ILE A 99 1.92 -6.23 -17.74
N GLU A 100 2.87 -6.99 -17.21
CA GLU A 100 2.65 -8.33 -16.65
C GLU A 100 2.93 -8.30 -15.15
N ARG A 101 2.04 -8.90 -14.34
CA ARG A 101 2.27 -9.03 -12.91
C ARG A 101 3.35 -10.06 -12.64
N LYS A 102 4.42 -9.66 -11.96
CA LYS A 102 5.44 -10.59 -11.48
C LYS A 102 4.95 -11.40 -10.29
N CYS A 103 5.35 -12.66 -10.27
CA CYS A 103 5.29 -13.56 -9.13
C CYS A 103 6.72 -13.94 -8.73
N ASP A 104 7.43 -13.02 -8.07
CA ASP A 104 8.85 -13.16 -7.70
C ASP A 104 9.13 -12.83 -6.22
N GLY A 105 8.08 -12.84 -5.39
CA GLY A 105 8.14 -12.49 -3.98
C GLY A 105 8.23 -11.00 -3.66
N THR A 106 8.23 -10.11 -4.67
CA THR A 106 8.35 -8.65 -4.45
C THR A 106 7.22 -8.11 -3.56
N VAL A 107 6.00 -8.59 -3.74
CA VAL A 107 4.83 -8.15 -2.95
C VAL A 107 4.99 -8.55 -1.47
N GLU A 108 5.57 -9.72 -1.17
CA GLU A 108 5.84 -10.16 0.20
C GLU A 108 6.93 -9.34 0.85
N ARG A 109 8.05 -9.15 0.13
CA ARG A 109 9.14 -8.30 0.61
C ARG A 109 8.63 -6.89 0.89
N THR A 110 7.78 -6.35 0.02
CA THR A 110 7.17 -5.03 0.21
C THR A 110 6.31 -4.96 1.46
N ALA A 111 5.45 -5.96 1.73
CA ALA A 111 4.67 -6.04 2.97
C ALA A 111 5.58 -6.04 4.21
N ARG A 112 6.71 -6.75 4.16
CA ARG A 112 7.69 -6.75 5.27
C ARG A 112 8.41 -5.41 5.45
N VAL A 113 8.70 -4.69 4.37
CA VAL A 113 9.25 -3.32 4.45
C VAL A 113 8.22 -2.37 5.07
N ILE A 114 6.93 -2.51 4.74
CA ILE A 114 5.84 -1.74 5.36
C ILE A 114 5.74 -2.03 6.87
N GLU A 115 5.84 -3.29 7.28
CA GLU A 115 5.88 -3.70 8.69
C GLU A 115 7.10 -3.10 9.41
N ALA A 116 8.28 -3.13 8.78
CA ALA A 116 9.51 -2.54 9.32
C ALA A 116 9.45 -1.01 9.43
N GLU A 117 8.72 -0.35 8.51
CA GLU A 117 8.41 1.08 8.57
C GLU A 117 7.43 1.42 9.71
N GLY A 118 6.84 0.43 10.37
CA GLY A 118 5.99 0.60 11.55
C GLY A 118 4.50 0.71 11.25
N PHE A 119 4.05 0.32 10.04
CA PHE A 119 2.62 0.18 9.73
C PHE A 119 2.13 -1.24 10.03
N GLU A 120 0.83 -1.38 10.31
CA GLU A 120 0.18 -2.69 10.38
C GLU A 120 -0.09 -3.23 8.96
N VAL A 121 0.24 -4.49 8.74
CA VAL A 121 0.03 -5.19 7.47
C VAL A 121 -1.25 -6.03 7.53
N ASP A 122 -2.18 -5.76 6.62
CA ASP A 122 -3.35 -6.62 6.39
C ASP A 122 -2.94 -7.83 5.54
N TRP A 123 -2.35 -8.83 6.17
CA TRP A 123 -1.81 -10.00 5.49
C TRP A 123 -2.77 -10.67 4.51
N PRO A 124 -4.07 -10.84 4.80
CA PRO A 124 -5.04 -11.34 3.80
C PRO A 124 -5.05 -10.58 2.47
N LEU A 125 -4.89 -9.24 2.48
CA LEU A 125 -4.82 -8.45 1.24
C LEU A 125 -3.51 -8.67 0.49
N TRP A 126 -2.39 -8.74 1.20
CA TRP A 126 -1.06 -8.93 0.59
C TRP A 126 -0.83 -10.37 0.11
N GLN A 127 -1.35 -11.36 0.83
CA GLN A 127 -1.20 -12.78 0.52
C GLN A 127 -2.10 -13.27 -0.62
N HIS A 128 -3.13 -12.50 -1.00
CA HIS A 128 -4.01 -12.84 -2.12
C HIS A 128 -3.24 -13.22 -3.39
N ASP A 129 -2.11 -12.54 -3.65
CA ASP A 129 -1.28 -12.80 -4.82
C ASP A 129 -0.08 -13.74 -4.56
N PHE A 130 0.26 -14.03 -3.30
CA PHE A 130 1.35 -14.97 -2.98
C PHE A 130 1.02 -16.41 -3.37
N ALA A 131 -0.27 -16.77 -3.34
CA ALA A 131 -0.71 -18.11 -3.73
C ALA A 131 -0.31 -18.48 -5.18
N LYS A 132 -0.05 -17.49 -6.03
CA LYS A 132 0.38 -17.67 -7.43
C LYS A 132 1.91 -17.81 -7.57
N CYS A 133 2.66 -17.48 -6.53
CA CYS A 133 4.13 -17.44 -6.51
C CYS A 133 4.71 -18.63 -5.76
N SER A 134 5.21 -19.66 -6.45
CA SER A 134 6.01 -20.71 -5.80
C SER A 134 7.50 -20.35 -5.94
N PRO A 135 8.30 -20.27 -4.86
CA PRO A 135 8.11 -20.76 -3.49
C PRO A 135 7.79 -19.65 -2.46
N CYS A 136 7.11 -18.57 -2.85
CA CYS A 136 6.77 -17.45 -1.95
C CYS A 136 5.42 -17.64 -1.25
N ALA A 137 4.94 -18.89 -1.11
CA ALA A 137 3.70 -19.16 -0.38
C ALA A 137 3.91 -18.90 1.13
N PRO A 138 2.86 -18.52 1.87
CA PRO A 138 2.97 -18.33 3.32
C PRO A 138 3.56 -19.57 4.01
N GLY A 139 4.68 -19.40 4.71
CA GLY A 139 5.36 -20.48 5.43
C GLY A 139 6.35 -21.31 4.59
N THR A 140 6.57 -20.99 3.33
CA THR A 140 7.68 -21.54 2.54
C THR A 140 8.81 -20.51 2.47
N ASN A 141 10.07 -20.94 2.65
CA ASN A 141 11.21 -20.05 2.47
C ASN A 141 11.78 -20.16 1.04
N PRO A 142 11.64 -19.15 0.18
CA PRO A 142 12.25 -19.13 -1.14
C PRO A 142 13.71 -18.61 -1.15
N HIS A 143 14.24 -18.06 -0.04
CA HIS A 143 15.55 -17.38 0.02
C HIS A 143 16.34 -17.63 1.31
#